data_AF-A0A841E7D9-F1
#
_entry.id   AF-A0A841E7D9-F1
#
_cell.length_a   1.000
_cell.length_b   1.000
_cell.length_c   1.000
_cell.angle_alpha   90.00
_cell.angle_beta   90.00
_cell.angle_gamma   90.00
#
_symmetry.space_group_name_H-M   'P 1'
#
loop_
_entity.id
_entity.type
_entity.pdbx_description
1 polymer ?
#
loop_
_entity_poly.entity_id
_entity_poly.type
_entity_poly.pdbx_seq_one_letter_code
_entity_poly.pdbx_strand_id
1 'polypeptide(L)'
;MDGIVLDAVLVLLVLVFAASGYRQGFIVGSLSFAGFIGGGVVAALSAPPLIQELVTDAGRQALLAVAVVFLCAALGQFFASYLGAIIRNRVTWNSARVVDAMGGALVSALSVLLVAWLVGSAVANSAIPVLNSQAQQSRVLQAVDRFMPEAAQTWFSTFRGIVDQSAFPQVFSGLGTGEPAEVQPPDPDVLDTPQLREASQSVVKVLGTAPDCQRRVEGTGFVYEDGHIMTNAHVVAGVTQDLRVVTRSGQQLSATVVLYDPQQDIAVLDVEDLELEPLDFQAEAQQGDDAVVAGFPRNNGFTAVPARIRAEQTAQGPDFYHSQQVSREIYQIRAEVRPGNSGGPLLAADGSVYGVVFAAATNEDETGYVLTADEVASNAEQGAAASGEVSTRECD
;
A
#
# COMPACT_ATOMS: atom_id res chain seq x y z
N MET A 1 8.10 -22.02 -3.58
CA MET A 1 8.67 -22.51 -4.84
C MET A 1 9.70 -21.48 -5.24
N ASP A 2 10.96 -21.87 -5.21
CA ASP A 2 12.12 -20.98 -5.31
C ASP A 2 12.00 -19.99 -6.50
N GLY A 3 12.43 -18.74 -6.31
CA GLY A 3 12.48 -17.68 -7.36
C GLY A 3 13.38 -18.01 -8.57
N ILE A 4 13.87 -19.24 -8.66
CA ILE A 4 14.75 -19.78 -9.69
C ILE A 4 14.11 -19.69 -11.08
N VAL A 5 12.79 -19.84 -11.19
CA VAL A 5 12.10 -19.77 -12.49
C VAL A 5 12.15 -18.34 -13.04
N LEU A 6 11.81 -17.35 -12.21
CA LEU A 6 11.92 -15.95 -12.59
C LEU A 6 13.36 -15.56 -12.93
N ASP A 7 14.33 -15.96 -12.08
CA ASP A 7 15.75 -15.69 -12.33
C ASP A 7 16.22 -16.29 -13.67
N ALA A 8 15.82 -17.52 -14.00
CA ALA A 8 16.17 -18.16 -15.28
C ALA A 8 15.58 -17.42 -16.49
N VAL A 9 14.32 -16.99 -16.39
CA VAL A 9 13.65 -16.18 -17.43
C VAL A 9 14.36 -14.83 -17.61
N LEU A 10 14.70 -14.15 -16.50
CA LEU A 10 15.38 -12.86 -16.55
C LEU A 10 16.78 -12.97 -17.16
N VAL A 11 17.56 -13.99 -16.78
CA VAL A 11 18.89 -14.23 -17.37
C VAL A 11 18.77 -14.52 -18.86
N LEU A 12 17.80 -15.33 -19.29
CA LEU A 12 17.57 -15.60 -20.70
C LEU A 12 17.20 -14.31 -21.46
N LEU A 13 16.29 -13.50 -20.92
CA LEU A 13 15.91 -12.22 -21.50
C LEU A 13 17.11 -11.28 -21.63
N VAL A 14 17.93 -11.16 -20.59
CA VAL A 14 19.15 -10.33 -20.64
C VAL A 14 20.09 -10.80 -21.74
N LEU A 15 20.31 -12.10 -21.90
CA LEU A 15 21.16 -12.64 -22.97
C LEU A 15 20.60 -12.36 -24.38
N VAL A 16 19.29 -12.56 -24.57
CA VAL A 16 18.62 -12.30 -25.85
C VAL A 16 18.70 -10.81 -26.21
N PHE A 17 18.41 -9.93 -25.26
CA PHE A 17 18.46 -8.49 -25.49
C PHE A 17 19.88 -7.96 -25.60
N ALA A 18 20.86 -8.52 -24.89
CA ALA A 18 22.28 -8.20 -25.08
C ALA A 18 22.74 -8.60 -26.49
N ALA A 19 22.35 -9.77 -27.00
CA ALA A 19 22.67 -10.19 -28.35
C ALA A 19 21.98 -9.31 -29.41
N SER A 20 20.73 -8.89 -29.18
CA SER A 20 20.03 -7.92 -30.02
C SER A 20 20.73 -6.56 -30.01
N GLY A 21 21.06 -6.04 -28.83
CA GLY A 21 21.78 -4.78 -28.62
C GLY A 21 23.16 -4.78 -29.26
N TYR A 22 23.88 -5.90 -29.20
CA TYR A 22 25.14 -6.09 -29.91
C TYR A 22 25.00 -5.92 -31.42
N ARG A 23 23.91 -6.45 -32.00
CA ARG A 23 23.63 -6.32 -33.43
C ARG A 23 23.16 -4.91 -33.80
N GLN A 24 22.35 -4.27 -32.95
CA GLN A 24 21.79 -2.94 -33.19
C GLN A 24 22.78 -1.79 -32.94
N GLY A 25 23.72 -1.96 -32.01
CA GLY A 25 24.70 -0.93 -31.64
C GLY A 25 24.18 0.06 -30.61
N PHE A 26 25.09 0.68 -29.87
CA PHE A 26 24.84 1.66 -28.81
C PHE A 26 24.09 2.89 -29.31
N ILE A 27 24.43 3.40 -30.50
CA ILE A 27 23.78 4.59 -31.06
C ILE A 27 22.28 4.33 -31.25
N VAL A 28 21.95 3.21 -31.91
CA VAL A 28 20.56 2.81 -32.14
C VAL A 28 19.88 2.48 -30.82
N GLY A 29 20.54 1.73 -29.94
CA GLY A 29 20.01 1.33 -28.64
C GLY A 29 19.65 2.53 -27.74
N SER A 30 20.54 3.52 -27.65
CA SER A 30 20.34 4.72 -26.83
C SER A 30 19.20 5.59 -27.36
N LEU A 31 19.16 5.79 -28.68
CA LEU A 31 18.07 6.53 -29.34
C LEU A 31 16.74 5.79 -29.20
N SER A 32 16.73 4.48 -29.44
CA SER A 32 15.58 3.60 -29.23
C SER A 32 15.03 3.73 -27.82
N PHE A 33 15.88 3.66 -26.80
CA PHE A 33 15.49 3.79 -25.40
C PHE A 33 14.90 5.18 -25.11
N ALA A 34 15.56 6.24 -25.57
CA ALA A 34 15.06 7.61 -25.43
C ALA A 34 13.71 7.80 -26.13
N GLY A 35 13.52 7.21 -27.32
CA GLY A 35 12.26 7.24 -28.05
C GLY A 35 11.14 6.47 -27.34
N PHE A 36 11.46 5.33 -26.74
CA PHE A 36 10.52 4.54 -25.95
C PHE A 36 10.03 5.32 -24.72
N ILE A 37 10.96 5.83 -23.91
CA ILE A 37 10.64 6.62 -22.72
C ILE A 37 9.88 7.90 -23.10
N GLY A 38 10.37 8.63 -24.10
CA GLY A 38 9.71 9.86 -24.57
C GLY A 38 8.30 9.61 -25.07
N GLY A 39 8.10 8.57 -25.88
CA GLY A 39 6.77 8.19 -26.38
C GLY A 39 5.82 7.77 -25.26
N GLY A 40 6.30 6.99 -24.29
CA GLY A 40 5.52 6.57 -23.12
C GLY A 40 5.13 7.74 -22.21
N VAL A 41 6.08 8.64 -21.90
CA VAL A 41 5.83 9.81 -21.04
C VAL A 41 4.84 10.78 -21.67
N VAL A 42 5.01 11.10 -22.96
CA VAL A 42 4.07 11.98 -23.67
C VAL A 42 2.66 11.39 -23.60
N ALA A 43 2.51 10.09 -23.88
CA ALA A 43 1.22 9.42 -23.81
C ALA A 43 0.65 9.37 -22.39
N ALA A 44 1.47 9.09 -21.37
CA ALA A 44 1.01 9.03 -19.98
C ALA A 44 0.47 10.39 -19.50
N LEU A 45 1.06 11.50 -19.96
CA LEU A 45 0.61 12.85 -19.62
C LEU A 45 -0.60 13.30 -20.45
N SER A 46 -0.72 12.87 -21.70
CA SER A 46 -1.78 13.36 -22.60
C SER A 46 -3.00 12.45 -22.72
N ALA A 47 -2.87 11.15 -22.46
CA ALA A 47 -3.93 10.16 -22.68
C ALA A 47 -5.08 10.20 -21.65
N PRO A 48 -4.87 10.47 -20.35
CA PRO A 48 -5.96 10.43 -19.36
C PRO A 48 -7.20 11.26 -19.73
N PRO A 49 -7.10 12.54 -20.14
CA PRO A 49 -8.30 13.33 -20.48
C PRO A 49 -9.04 12.78 -21.71
N LEU A 50 -8.33 12.27 -22.72
CA LEU A 50 -8.96 11.67 -23.90
C LEU A 50 -9.68 10.35 -23.59
N ILE A 51 -9.10 9.53 -22.71
CA ILE A 51 -9.65 8.22 -22.36
C ILE A 51 -10.91 8.35 -21.50
N GLN A 52 -10.92 9.33 -20.59
CA GLN A 52 -12.07 9.63 -19.73
C GLN A 52 -13.32 10.04 -20.51
N GLU A 53 -13.17 10.63 -21.70
CA GLU A 53 -14.29 10.97 -22.60
C GLU A 53 -14.85 9.75 -23.36
N LEU A 54 -14.04 8.70 -23.54
CA LEU A 54 -14.35 7.55 -24.41
C LEU A 54 -14.89 6.33 -23.65
N VAL A 55 -14.47 6.13 -22.40
CA VAL A 55 -14.80 4.95 -21.60
C VAL A 55 -15.09 5.39 -20.17
N THR A 56 -16.21 4.95 -19.60
CA THR A 56 -16.63 5.29 -18.23
C THR A 56 -16.24 4.23 -17.19
N ASP A 57 -15.99 2.99 -17.62
CA ASP A 57 -15.60 1.86 -16.77
C ASP A 57 -14.11 1.93 -16.38
N ALA A 58 -13.82 1.95 -15.07
CA ALA A 58 -12.46 2.14 -14.55
C ALA A 58 -11.47 1.05 -14.98
N GLY A 59 -11.91 -0.21 -15.05
CA GLY A 59 -11.07 -1.33 -15.49
C GLY A 59 -10.70 -1.21 -16.97
N ARG A 60 -11.66 -0.88 -17.84
CA ARG A 60 -11.41 -0.64 -19.26
C ARG A 60 -10.63 0.64 -19.51
N GLN A 61 -10.80 1.69 -18.70
CA GLN A 61 -9.99 2.90 -18.75
C GLN A 61 -8.52 2.58 -18.46
N ALA A 62 -8.24 1.82 -17.39
CA ALA A 62 -6.88 1.40 -17.06
C ALA A 62 -6.24 0.57 -18.18
N LEU A 63 -6.98 -0.41 -18.72
CA LEU A 63 -6.52 -1.21 -19.84
C LEU A 63 -6.24 -0.37 -21.10
N LEU A 64 -7.14 0.57 -21.43
CA LEU A 64 -6.96 1.45 -22.58
C LEU A 64 -5.78 2.40 -22.37
N ALA A 65 -5.60 2.93 -21.15
CA ALA A 65 -4.48 3.80 -20.80
C ALA A 65 -3.14 3.07 -20.96
N VAL A 66 -3.04 1.85 -20.42
CA VAL A 66 -1.86 1.00 -20.59
C VAL A 66 -1.61 0.71 -22.07
N ALA A 67 -2.65 0.37 -22.84
CA ALA A 67 -2.52 0.09 -24.26
C ALA A 67 -2.03 1.31 -25.08
N VAL A 68 -2.58 2.50 -24.80
CA VAL A 68 -2.18 3.76 -25.47
C VAL A 68 -0.74 4.12 -25.12
N VAL A 69 -0.38 4.09 -23.84
CA VAL A 69 0.99 4.37 -23.39
C VAL A 69 1.98 3.41 -24.05
N PHE A 70 1.66 2.12 -24.09
CA PHE A 70 2.50 1.11 -24.72
C PHE A 70 2.66 1.34 -26.23
N LEU A 71 1.56 1.63 -26.93
CA LEU A 71 1.58 1.86 -28.38
C LEU A 71 2.39 3.11 -28.75
N CYS A 72 2.23 4.19 -28.00
CA CYS A 72 3.01 5.42 -28.19
C CYS A 72 4.49 5.21 -27.87
N ALA A 73 4.83 4.48 -26.79
CA ALA A 73 6.20 4.12 -26.48
C ALA A 73 6.84 3.29 -27.60
N ALA A 74 6.13 2.28 -28.13
CA ALA A 74 6.60 1.44 -29.23
C ALA A 74 6.81 2.26 -30.53
N LEU A 75 5.90 3.19 -30.84
CA LEU A 75 6.05 4.09 -31.99
C LEU A 75 7.27 5.02 -31.82
N GLY A 76 7.41 5.65 -30.66
CA GLY A 76 8.57 6.49 -30.36
C GLY A 76 9.89 5.73 -30.48
N GLN A 77 9.92 4.50 -29.95
CA GLN A 77 11.04 3.59 -30.09
C GLN A 77 11.37 3.30 -31.57
N PHE A 78 10.37 2.98 -32.39
CA PHE A 78 10.54 2.67 -33.81
C PHE A 78 11.14 3.85 -34.58
N PHE A 79 10.59 5.06 -34.41
CA PHE A 79 11.09 6.26 -35.07
C PHE A 79 12.52 6.60 -34.64
N ALA A 80 12.82 6.53 -33.34
CA ALA A 80 14.16 6.82 -32.84
C ALA A 80 15.18 5.76 -33.27
N SER A 81 14.79 4.49 -33.35
CA SER A 81 15.63 3.41 -33.88
C SER A 81 15.95 3.63 -35.36
N TYR A 82 14.97 4.06 -36.15
CA TYR A 82 15.16 4.39 -37.56
C TYR A 82 16.17 5.53 -37.74
N LEU A 83 16.02 6.62 -36.98
CA LEU A 83 16.98 7.72 -36.97
C LEU A 83 18.37 7.27 -36.50
N GLY A 84 18.44 6.44 -35.45
CA GLY A 84 19.68 5.86 -34.96
C GLY A 84 20.40 5.01 -36.01
N ALA A 85 19.66 4.26 -36.82
CA ALA A 85 20.24 3.44 -37.89
C ALA A 85 20.87 4.31 -38.98
N ILE A 86 20.22 5.43 -39.34
CA ILE A 86 20.77 6.41 -40.28
C ILE A 86 22.08 7.00 -39.74
N ILE A 87 22.13 7.35 -38.46
CA ILE A 87 23.33 7.91 -37.82
C ILE A 87 24.44 6.86 -37.76
N ARG A 88 24.13 5.64 -37.34
CA ARG A 88 25.08 4.52 -37.23
C ARG A 88 25.73 4.18 -38.58
N ASN A 89 24.99 4.28 -39.68
CA ASN A 89 25.51 4.03 -41.03
C ASN A 89 26.60 5.02 -41.47
N ARG A 90 26.74 6.18 -40.81
CA ARG A 90 27.85 7.13 -41.04
C ARG A 90 29.14 6.73 -40.33
N VAL A 91 29.10 5.78 -39.40
CA VAL A 91 30.29 5.27 -38.69
C VAL A 91 30.96 4.18 -39.53
N THR A 92 32.07 4.53 -40.18
CA THR A 92 32.81 3.63 -41.08
C THR A 92 34.03 2.99 -40.42
N TRP A 93 34.48 3.48 -39.26
CA TRP A 93 35.66 2.96 -38.58
C TRP A 93 35.38 1.66 -37.83
N ASN A 94 36.14 0.59 -38.12
CA ASN A 94 35.89 -0.76 -37.60
C ASN A 94 35.96 -0.85 -36.07
N SER A 95 36.91 -0.16 -35.43
CA SER A 95 37.04 -0.17 -33.98
C SER A 95 35.87 0.55 -33.29
N ALA A 96 35.37 1.66 -33.87
CA ALA A 96 34.16 2.31 -33.36
C ALA A 96 32.92 1.44 -33.49
N ARG A 97 32.82 0.59 -34.53
CA ARG A 97 31.70 -0.36 -34.67
C ARG A 97 31.73 -1.45 -33.59
N VAL A 98 32.91 -1.90 -33.17
CA VAL A 98 33.03 -2.88 -32.07
C VAL A 98 32.65 -2.23 -30.74
N VAL A 99 33.13 -1.01 -30.47
CA VAL A 99 32.75 -0.27 -29.26
C VAL A 99 31.25 0.03 -29.23
N ASP A 100 30.67 0.43 -30.37
CA ASP A 100 29.23 0.63 -30.53
C ASP A 100 28.44 -0.67 -30.29
N ALA A 101 28.89 -1.81 -30.83
CA ALA A 101 28.24 -3.09 -30.58
C ALA A 101 28.31 -3.52 -29.11
N MET A 102 29.47 -3.40 -28.47
CA MET A 102 29.64 -3.71 -27.04
C MET A 102 28.80 -2.79 -26.15
N GLY A 103 28.77 -1.49 -26.45
CA GLY A 103 27.94 -0.53 -25.75
C GLY A 103 26.45 -0.82 -25.93
N GLY A 104 26.02 -1.23 -27.13
CA GLY A 104 24.64 -1.63 -27.40
C GLY A 104 24.21 -2.84 -26.59
N ALA A 105 25.06 -3.86 -26.49
CA ALA A 105 24.81 -5.03 -25.66
C ALA A 105 24.65 -4.66 -24.17
N LEU A 106 25.53 -3.80 -23.66
CA LEU A 106 25.50 -3.34 -22.27
C LEU A 106 24.23 -2.55 -21.96
N VAL A 107 23.88 -1.56 -22.80
CA VAL A 107 22.67 -0.75 -22.60
C VAL A 107 21.43 -1.62 -22.65
N SER A 108 21.29 -2.52 -23.64
CA SER A 108 20.12 -3.40 -23.72
C SER A 108 20.00 -4.34 -22.53
N ALA A 109 21.10 -4.88 -22.02
CA ALA A 109 21.10 -5.69 -20.80
C ALA A 109 20.63 -4.89 -19.58
N LEU A 110 21.18 -3.68 -19.39
CA LEU A 110 20.81 -2.80 -18.28
C LEU A 110 19.35 -2.33 -18.37
N SER A 111 18.86 -2.00 -19.56
CA SER A 111 17.47 -1.60 -19.77
C SER A 111 16.49 -2.72 -19.42
N VAL A 112 16.78 -3.97 -19.79
CA VAL A 112 15.93 -5.12 -19.42
C VAL A 112 15.92 -5.33 -17.91
N LEU A 113 17.08 -5.24 -17.25
CA LEU A 113 17.17 -5.37 -15.80
C LEU A 113 16.39 -4.26 -15.08
N LEU A 114 16.46 -3.02 -15.57
CA LEU A 114 15.71 -1.89 -15.01
C LEU A 114 14.19 -2.09 -15.16
N VAL A 115 13.73 -2.50 -16.35
CA VAL A 115 12.30 -2.77 -16.59
C VAL A 115 11.84 -3.96 -15.75
N ALA A 116 12.62 -5.03 -15.68
CA ALA A 116 12.32 -6.20 -14.86
C ALA A 116 12.23 -5.84 -13.37
N TRP A 117 13.10 -4.95 -12.88
CA TRP A 117 13.03 -4.43 -11.51
C TRP A 117 11.75 -3.62 -11.28
N LEU A 118 11.39 -2.71 -12.19
CA LEU A 118 10.18 -1.92 -12.09
C LEU A 118 8.91 -2.80 -12.08
N VAL A 119 8.82 -3.75 -13.01
CA VAL A 119 7.70 -4.69 -13.12
C VAL A 119 7.68 -5.66 -11.94
N GLY A 120 8.81 -6.28 -11.63
CA GLY A 120 8.92 -7.29 -10.58
C GLY A 120 8.55 -6.72 -9.22
N SER A 121 8.94 -5.48 -8.96
CA SER A 121 8.58 -4.81 -7.72
C SER A 121 7.10 -4.39 -7.69
N ALA A 122 6.45 -4.07 -8.81
CA ALA A 122 4.98 -3.90 -8.85
C ALA A 122 4.25 -5.22 -8.61
N VAL A 123 4.77 -6.32 -9.16
CA VAL A 123 4.22 -7.67 -9.05
C VAL A 123 4.47 -8.30 -7.66
N ALA A 124 5.50 -7.84 -6.94
CA ALA A 124 5.82 -8.28 -5.58
C ALA A 124 4.68 -8.03 -4.57
N ASN A 125 3.75 -7.12 -4.89
CA ASN A 125 2.55 -6.82 -4.11
C ASN A 125 1.25 -7.29 -4.80
N SER A 126 1.35 -8.09 -5.86
CA SER A 126 0.17 -8.53 -6.63
C SER A 126 -0.67 -9.56 -5.88
N ALA A 127 -1.98 -9.57 -6.17
CA ALA A 127 -2.94 -10.52 -5.60
C ALA A 127 -2.73 -11.98 -6.05
N ILE A 128 -1.78 -12.25 -6.96
CA ILE A 128 -1.49 -13.60 -7.47
C ILE A 128 -0.31 -14.19 -6.67
N PRO A 129 -0.54 -15.15 -5.75
CA PRO A 129 0.48 -15.61 -4.80
C PRO A 129 1.73 -16.23 -5.47
N VAL A 130 1.54 -16.85 -6.63
CA VAL A 130 2.64 -17.43 -7.42
C VAL A 130 3.56 -16.35 -7.97
N LEU A 131 3.01 -15.22 -8.43
CA LEU A 131 3.81 -14.12 -8.99
C LEU A 131 4.49 -13.31 -7.90
N ASN A 132 3.78 -13.06 -6.80
CA ASN A 132 4.32 -12.40 -5.61
C ASN A 132 5.53 -13.18 -5.04
N SER A 133 5.36 -14.47 -4.74
CA SER A 133 6.43 -15.30 -4.17
C SER A 133 7.66 -15.41 -5.09
N GLN A 134 7.46 -15.49 -6.41
CA GLN A 134 8.57 -15.50 -7.38
C GLN A 134 9.33 -14.17 -7.42
N ALA A 135 8.63 -13.04 -7.35
CA ALA A 135 9.24 -11.71 -7.36
C ALA A 135 10.03 -11.42 -6.07
N GLN A 136 9.46 -11.71 -4.90
CA GLN A 136 10.11 -11.47 -3.61
C GLN A 136 11.36 -12.33 -3.40
N GLN A 137 11.38 -13.55 -3.95
CA GLN A 137 12.48 -14.51 -3.80
C GLN A 137 13.52 -14.47 -4.93
N SER A 138 13.39 -13.55 -5.90
CA SER A 138 14.33 -13.43 -7.03
C SER A 138 15.66 -12.81 -6.61
N ARG A 139 16.76 -13.53 -6.87
CA ARG A 139 18.11 -13.04 -6.56
C ARG A 139 18.54 -11.96 -7.55
N VAL A 140 18.10 -12.06 -8.80
CA VAL A 140 18.41 -11.07 -9.84
C VAL A 140 17.79 -9.72 -9.48
N LEU A 141 16.51 -9.70 -9.09
CA LEU A 141 15.82 -8.47 -8.71
C LEU A 141 16.40 -7.85 -7.43
N GLN A 142 16.69 -8.65 -6.40
CA GLN A 142 17.35 -8.18 -5.18
C GLN A 142 18.75 -7.62 -5.44
N ALA A 143 19.51 -8.23 -6.37
CA ALA A 143 20.82 -7.73 -6.75
C ALA A 143 20.70 -6.37 -7.46
N VAL A 144 19.77 -6.24 -8.41
CA VAL A 144 19.53 -4.96 -9.11
C VAL A 144 19.13 -3.88 -8.10
N ASP A 145 18.20 -4.19 -7.20
CA ASP A 145 17.72 -3.27 -6.16
C ASP A 145 18.85 -2.66 -5.33
N ARG A 146 19.84 -3.48 -4.94
CA ARG A 146 21.01 -3.07 -4.16
C ARG A 146 21.93 -2.09 -4.89
N PHE A 147 21.95 -2.11 -6.22
CA PHE A 147 22.79 -1.22 -7.04
C PHE A 147 22.03 0.01 -7.55
N MET A 148 20.72 0.11 -7.32
CA MET A 148 19.93 1.27 -7.71
C MET A 148 20.26 2.48 -6.82
N PRO A 149 20.48 3.67 -7.40
CA PRO A 149 20.68 4.89 -6.62
C PRO A 149 19.44 5.22 -5.78
N GLU A 150 19.63 5.79 -4.59
CA GLU A 150 18.54 6.21 -3.70
C GLU A 150 17.52 7.10 -4.43
N ALA A 151 17.96 8.04 -5.27
CA ALA A 151 17.07 8.89 -6.05
C ALA A 151 16.07 8.13 -6.94
N ALA A 152 16.48 6.99 -7.50
CA ALA A 152 15.60 6.14 -8.32
C ALA A 152 14.63 5.32 -7.46
N GLN A 153 15.08 4.88 -6.27
CA GLN A 153 14.22 4.22 -5.29
C GLN A 153 13.16 5.19 -4.75
N THR A 154 13.55 6.43 -4.41
CA THR A 154 12.65 7.48 -3.93
C THR A 154 11.60 7.85 -4.97
N TRP A 155 12.00 8.12 -6.21
CA TRP A 155 11.06 8.46 -7.28
C TRP A 155 10.01 7.35 -7.49
N PHE A 156 10.46 6.11 -7.46
CA PHE A 156 9.58 4.96 -7.64
C PHE A 156 8.71 4.68 -6.41
N SER A 157 9.20 4.90 -5.19
CA SER A 157 8.38 4.84 -3.97
C SER A 157 7.36 5.97 -3.91
N THR A 158 7.67 7.16 -4.44
CA THR A 158 6.71 8.27 -4.57
C THR A 158 5.63 7.94 -5.60
N PHE A 159 6.01 7.41 -6.77
CA PHE A 159 5.04 6.96 -7.77
C PHE A 159 4.14 5.85 -7.20
N ARG A 160 4.71 4.84 -6.53
CA ARG A 160 3.93 3.85 -5.80
C ARG A 160 3.06 4.48 -4.74
N GLY A 161 3.56 5.42 -3.95
CA GLY A 161 2.76 6.10 -2.93
C GLY A 161 1.54 6.77 -3.51
N ILE A 162 1.64 7.39 -4.70
CA ILE A 162 0.48 7.98 -5.41
C ILE A 162 -0.50 6.89 -5.90
N VAL A 163 0.01 5.74 -6.33
CA VAL A 163 -0.83 4.60 -6.77
C VAL A 163 -1.47 3.89 -5.58
N ASP A 164 -0.73 3.70 -4.48
CA ASP A 164 -1.11 3.04 -3.22
C ASP A 164 -1.92 3.99 -2.31
N GLN A 165 -1.92 5.31 -2.56
CA GLN A 165 -2.82 6.30 -1.94
C GLN A 165 -4.29 6.04 -2.24
N SER A 166 -4.60 5.07 -3.10
CA SER A 166 -5.94 4.49 -3.24
C SER A 166 -6.34 3.60 -2.05
N ALA A 167 -5.43 3.24 -1.14
CA ALA A 167 -5.71 2.39 0.02
C ALA A 167 -5.98 3.17 1.32
N PHE A 168 -5.83 4.50 1.32
CA PHE A 168 -6.30 5.37 2.40
C PHE A 168 -7.29 6.38 1.82
N PRO A 169 -8.52 6.46 2.34
CA PRO A 169 -9.50 7.36 1.78
C PRO A 169 -9.07 8.82 2.08
N GLN A 170 -9.06 9.67 1.05
CA GLN A 170 -8.65 11.09 1.14
C GLN A 170 -9.71 12.00 1.79
N VAL A 171 -10.59 11.41 2.59
CA VAL A 171 -11.70 12.05 3.31
C VAL A 171 -11.26 13.18 4.24
N PHE A 172 -9.97 13.31 4.55
CA PHE A 172 -9.51 14.16 5.65
C PHE A 172 -8.58 15.30 5.22
N SER A 173 -8.80 15.79 3.99
CA SER A 173 -8.26 17.06 3.48
C SER A 173 -8.79 18.25 4.31
N GLY A 174 -8.36 18.40 5.56
CA GLY A 174 -8.88 19.42 6.48
C GLY A 174 -8.66 19.18 7.98
N LEU A 175 -8.31 17.97 8.41
CA LEU A 175 -8.10 17.65 9.85
C LEU A 175 -6.85 18.28 10.48
N GLY A 176 -6.00 18.93 9.67
CA GLY A 176 -4.71 19.50 10.05
C GLY A 176 -4.49 20.93 9.54
N THR A 177 -5.50 21.81 9.62
CA THR A 177 -5.29 23.24 9.30
C THR A 177 -4.62 24.03 10.44
N GLY A 178 -4.35 23.40 11.58
CA GLY A 178 -3.52 23.95 12.66
C GLY A 178 -2.18 23.20 12.74
N GLU A 179 -1.12 23.90 13.18
CA GLU A 179 0.15 23.25 13.51
C GLU A 179 -0.08 22.19 14.61
N PRO A 180 0.38 20.94 14.44
CA PRO A 180 0.25 19.90 15.45
C PRO A 180 0.82 20.38 16.78
N ALA A 181 0.15 20.06 17.88
CA ALA A 181 0.72 20.34 19.20
C ALA A 181 2.09 19.64 19.31
N GLU A 182 3.13 20.42 19.63
CA GLU A 182 4.47 19.90 19.80
C GLU A 182 4.55 19.06 21.08
N VAL A 183 4.87 17.78 20.91
CA VAL A 183 5.17 16.85 22.00
C VAL A 183 6.54 16.22 21.77
N GLN A 184 7.18 15.80 22.86
CA GLN A 184 8.47 15.12 22.77
C GLN A 184 8.34 13.82 21.95
N PRO A 185 9.41 13.31 21.29
CA PRO A 185 9.36 12.05 20.55
C PRO A 185 8.86 10.89 21.42
N PRO A 186 8.07 9.94 20.86
CA PRO A 186 7.57 8.78 21.60
C PRO A 186 8.68 8.02 22.32
N ASP A 187 8.41 7.55 23.54
CA ASP A 187 9.37 6.76 24.32
C ASP A 187 9.42 5.31 23.78
N PRO A 188 10.57 4.81 23.28
CA PRO A 188 10.67 3.43 22.81
C PRO A 188 10.49 2.39 23.92
N ASP A 189 10.76 2.74 25.18
CA ASP A 189 10.71 1.79 26.31
C ASP A 189 9.27 1.36 26.64
N VAL A 190 8.25 2.09 26.15
CA VAL A 190 6.83 1.71 26.27
C VAL A 190 6.54 0.33 25.67
N LEU A 191 7.35 -0.14 24.71
CA LEU A 191 7.18 -1.42 24.05
C LEU A 191 7.53 -2.62 24.94
N ASP A 192 8.24 -2.40 26.05
CA ASP A 192 8.82 -3.45 26.88
C ASP A 192 8.00 -3.79 28.14
N THR A 193 6.79 -3.27 28.27
CA THR A 193 5.92 -3.62 29.41
C THR A 193 5.32 -5.02 29.24
N PRO A 194 5.23 -5.84 30.31
CA PRO A 194 4.53 -7.13 30.26
C PRO A 194 3.08 -7.00 29.77
N GLN A 195 2.39 -5.95 30.21
CA GLN A 195 1.00 -5.66 29.88
C GLN A 195 0.82 -5.45 28.37
N LEU A 196 1.69 -4.67 27.72
CA LEU A 196 1.61 -4.47 26.28
C LEU A 196 1.89 -5.76 25.50
N ARG A 197 2.83 -6.60 25.96
CA ARG A 197 3.09 -7.89 25.32
C ARG A 197 1.89 -8.82 25.38
N GLU A 198 1.12 -8.77 26.46
CA GLU A 198 -0.13 -9.51 26.64
C GLU A 198 -1.24 -8.93 25.76
N ALA A 199 -1.53 -7.62 25.90
CA ALA A 199 -2.55 -6.93 25.13
C ALA A 199 -2.34 -7.04 23.60
N SER A 200 -1.08 -6.99 23.15
CA SER A 200 -0.75 -7.15 21.73
C SER A 200 -1.11 -8.54 21.18
N GLN A 201 -1.38 -9.56 21.99
CA GLN A 201 -1.85 -10.87 21.52
C GLN A 201 -3.28 -10.83 20.98
N SER A 202 -4.09 -9.90 21.50
CA SER A 202 -5.48 -9.67 21.12
C SER A 202 -5.63 -8.81 19.86
N VAL A 203 -4.51 -8.41 19.25
CA VAL A 203 -4.48 -7.69 17.97
C VAL A 203 -4.38 -8.69 16.82
N VAL A 204 -5.32 -8.59 15.88
CA VAL A 204 -5.46 -9.53 14.76
C VAL A 204 -5.35 -8.80 13.42
N LYS A 205 -5.01 -9.56 12.39
CA LYS A 205 -5.00 -9.08 11.01
C LYS A 205 -6.34 -9.39 10.35
N VAL A 206 -6.97 -8.42 9.74
CA VAL A 206 -8.22 -8.59 8.99
C VAL A 206 -7.88 -8.74 7.51
N LEU A 207 -8.44 -9.77 6.86
CA LEU A 207 -8.26 -10.04 5.44
C LEU A 207 -9.61 -10.33 4.80
N GLY A 208 -9.81 -9.89 3.56
CA GLY A 208 -11.03 -10.17 2.80
C GLY A 208 -10.87 -9.89 1.32
N THR A 209 -11.88 -10.26 0.53
CA THR A 209 -11.95 -9.97 -0.90
C THR A 209 -13.23 -9.21 -1.21
N ALA A 210 -13.09 -8.10 -1.93
CA ALA A 210 -14.16 -7.26 -2.45
C ALA A 210 -14.14 -7.34 -3.99
N PRO A 211 -14.81 -8.35 -4.59
CA PRO A 211 -14.73 -8.63 -6.03
C PRO A 211 -15.24 -7.48 -6.89
N ASP A 212 -16.33 -6.84 -6.47
CA ASP A 212 -16.94 -5.70 -7.18
C ASP A 212 -16.01 -4.48 -7.17
N CYS A 213 -15.17 -4.37 -6.13
CA CYS A 213 -14.15 -3.35 -5.99
C CYS A 213 -12.80 -3.76 -6.60
N GLN A 214 -12.70 -4.96 -7.16
CA GLN A 214 -11.48 -5.56 -7.72
C GLN A 214 -10.28 -5.50 -6.76
N ARG A 215 -10.52 -5.54 -5.45
CA ARG A 215 -9.49 -5.40 -4.41
C ARG A 215 -9.56 -6.52 -3.37
N ARG A 216 -8.41 -6.83 -2.78
CA ARG A 216 -8.35 -7.52 -1.49
C ARG A 216 -8.16 -6.48 -0.43
N VAL A 217 -8.82 -6.68 0.69
CA VAL A 217 -8.69 -5.81 1.84
C VAL A 217 -7.71 -6.42 2.83
N GLU A 218 -6.96 -5.53 3.47
CA GLU A 218 -6.08 -5.86 4.58
C GLU A 218 -6.12 -4.72 5.58
N GLY A 219 -6.17 -5.08 6.85
CA GLY A 219 -6.18 -4.13 7.94
C GLY A 219 -5.86 -4.80 9.26
N THR A 220 -6.04 -4.05 10.33
CA THR A 220 -5.91 -4.54 11.69
C THR A 220 -7.28 -4.52 12.36
N GLY A 221 -7.48 -5.43 13.31
CA GLY A 221 -8.55 -5.34 14.28
C GLY A 221 -8.03 -5.78 15.65
N PHE A 222 -8.85 -5.64 16.67
CA PHE A 222 -8.54 -6.15 18.01
C PHE A 222 -9.79 -6.69 18.68
N VAL A 223 -9.59 -7.68 19.55
CA VAL A 223 -10.66 -8.25 20.37
C VAL A 223 -11.01 -7.25 21.45
N TYR A 224 -12.27 -6.86 21.53
CA TYR A 224 -12.78 -5.93 22.55
C TYR A 224 -13.93 -6.54 23.38
N GLU A 225 -14.45 -7.68 22.95
CA GLU A 225 -15.47 -8.49 23.62
C GLU A 225 -15.33 -9.95 23.14
N ASP A 226 -15.82 -10.92 23.91
CA ASP A 226 -15.71 -12.34 23.57
C ASP A 226 -16.26 -12.63 22.16
N GLY A 227 -15.42 -13.15 21.27
CA GLY A 227 -15.76 -13.46 19.88
C GLY A 227 -15.93 -12.23 18.97
N HIS A 228 -15.76 -11.01 19.48
CA HIS A 228 -16.00 -9.78 18.73
C HIS A 228 -14.72 -8.97 18.53
N ILE A 229 -14.49 -8.58 17.27
CA ILE A 229 -13.33 -7.78 16.86
C ILE A 229 -13.81 -6.43 16.33
N MET A 230 -13.21 -5.35 16.83
CA MET A 230 -13.40 -4.01 16.28
C MET A 230 -12.35 -3.76 15.20
N THR A 231 -12.78 -3.12 14.11
CA THR A 231 -11.92 -2.63 13.02
C THR A 231 -12.58 -1.39 12.40
N ASN A 232 -11.96 -0.81 11.36
CA ASN A 232 -12.61 0.28 10.63
C ASN A 232 -13.59 -0.23 9.57
N ALA A 233 -14.62 0.56 9.28
CA ALA A 233 -15.59 0.23 8.23
C ALA A 233 -14.90 0.13 6.86
N HIS A 234 -13.99 1.05 6.54
CA HIS A 234 -13.27 1.03 5.27
C HIS A 234 -12.42 -0.23 5.04
N VAL A 235 -11.98 -0.89 6.13
CA VAL A 235 -11.23 -2.15 6.05
C VAL A 235 -12.11 -3.25 5.47
N VAL A 236 -13.41 -3.25 5.73
CA VAL A 236 -14.33 -4.30 5.27
C VAL A 236 -15.34 -3.85 4.21
N ALA A 237 -15.30 -2.59 3.79
CA ALA A 237 -16.17 -2.03 2.76
C ALA A 237 -16.14 -2.87 1.46
N GLY A 238 -17.32 -3.23 0.95
CA GLY A 238 -17.47 -4.02 -0.28
C GLY A 238 -16.96 -5.47 -0.20
N VAL A 239 -16.50 -5.94 0.95
CA VAL A 239 -16.04 -7.32 1.13
C VAL A 239 -17.24 -8.26 1.13
N THR A 240 -17.22 -9.21 0.20
CA THR A 240 -18.28 -10.23 0.06
C THR A 240 -17.73 -11.66 0.03
N GLN A 241 -16.41 -11.83 0.06
CA GLN A 241 -15.75 -13.13 -0.04
C GLN A 241 -14.52 -13.22 0.86
N ASP A 242 -14.25 -14.41 1.39
CA ASP A 242 -13.04 -14.77 2.14
C ASP A 242 -12.70 -13.83 3.31
N LEU A 243 -13.71 -13.26 3.97
CA LEU A 243 -13.50 -12.45 5.18
C LEU A 243 -13.02 -13.35 6.32
N ARG A 244 -11.82 -13.07 6.82
CA ARG A 244 -11.17 -13.84 7.88
C ARG A 244 -10.24 -12.98 8.72
N VAL A 245 -10.00 -13.43 9.94
CA VAL A 245 -9.02 -12.85 10.84
C VAL A 245 -7.83 -13.79 11.00
N VAL A 246 -6.63 -13.23 11.12
CA VAL A 246 -5.41 -13.98 11.38
C VAL A 246 -4.81 -13.52 12.70
N THR A 247 -4.76 -14.43 13.67
CA THR A 247 -4.19 -14.15 14.98
C THR A 247 -2.66 -14.08 14.91
N ARG A 248 -2.01 -13.59 15.96
CA ARG A 248 -0.54 -13.57 16.04
C ARG A 248 0.11 -14.95 16.05
N SER A 249 -0.61 -15.99 16.46
CA SER A 249 -0.15 -17.38 16.36
C SER A 249 -0.24 -17.94 14.94
N GLY A 250 -0.89 -17.21 14.02
CA GLY A 250 -1.10 -17.61 12.63
C GLY A 250 -2.38 -18.40 12.39
N GLN A 251 -3.23 -18.58 13.41
CA GLN A 251 -4.55 -19.17 13.27
C GLN A 251 -5.42 -18.28 12.38
N GLN A 252 -6.14 -18.89 11.43
CA GLN A 252 -7.07 -18.18 10.56
C GLN A 252 -8.48 -18.61 10.91
N LEU A 253 -9.35 -17.63 11.16
CA LEU A 253 -10.74 -17.84 11.55
C LEU A 253 -11.64 -17.06 10.59
N SER A 254 -12.73 -17.68 10.16
CA SER A 254 -13.75 -16.98 9.37
C SER A 254 -14.41 -15.89 10.20
N ALA A 255 -14.78 -14.78 9.58
CA ALA A 255 -15.37 -13.66 10.28
C ALA A 255 -16.62 -13.15 9.54
N THR A 256 -17.59 -12.67 10.29
CA THR A 256 -18.85 -12.11 9.78
C THR A 256 -18.97 -10.66 10.24
N VAL A 257 -19.31 -9.73 9.34
CA VAL A 257 -19.58 -8.35 9.76
C VAL A 257 -20.95 -8.30 10.41
N VAL A 258 -21.02 -7.93 11.69
CA VAL A 258 -22.28 -7.83 12.46
C VAL A 258 -22.69 -6.39 12.76
N LEU A 259 -21.75 -5.44 12.67
CA LEU A 259 -22.00 -4.01 12.70
C LEU A 259 -21.16 -3.32 11.63
N TYR A 260 -21.76 -2.38 10.91
CA TYR A 260 -21.10 -1.57 9.90
C TYR A 260 -21.58 -0.12 9.97
N ASP A 261 -20.74 0.76 10.50
CA ASP A 261 -21.00 2.19 10.65
C ASP A 261 -19.99 3.02 9.83
N PRO A 262 -20.36 3.43 8.60
CA PRO A 262 -19.48 4.26 7.78
C PRO A 262 -19.42 5.72 8.22
N GLN A 263 -20.36 6.17 9.07
CA GLN A 263 -20.30 7.53 9.62
C GLN A 263 -19.18 7.62 10.64
N GLN A 264 -19.01 6.61 11.50
CA GLN A 264 -17.89 6.55 12.44
C GLN A 264 -16.67 5.80 11.93
N ASP A 265 -16.77 5.22 10.73
CA ASP A 265 -15.73 4.38 10.17
C ASP A 265 -15.37 3.20 11.09
N ILE A 266 -16.39 2.58 11.69
CA ILE A 266 -16.25 1.41 12.58
C ILE A 266 -17.04 0.23 12.02
N ALA A 267 -16.43 -0.95 12.10
CA ALA A 267 -17.10 -2.22 11.91
C ALA A 267 -16.79 -3.17 13.06
N VAL A 268 -17.74 -4.06 13.34
CA VAL A 268 -17.56 -5.16 14.28
C VAL A 268 -17.70 -6.48 13.55
N LEU A 269 -16.73 -7.35 13.80
CA LEU A 269 -16.66 -8.70 13.25
C LEU A 269 -16.99 -9.69 14.36
N ASP A 270 -17.92 -10.60 14.08
CA ASP A 270 -18.16 -11.80 14.87
C ASP A 270 -17.27 -12.94 14.34
N VAL A 271 -16.57 -13.61 15.24
CA VAL A 271 -15.59 -14.65 14.96
C VAL A 271 -15.78 -15.81 15.93
N GLU A 272 -16.40 -16.89 15.44
CA GLU A 272 -16.54 -18.12 16.19
C GLU A 272 -15.16 -18.73 16.54
N ASP A 273 -15.08 -19.38 17.70
CA ASP A 273 -13.88 -20.06 18.22
C ASP A 273 -12.65 -19.15 18.40
N LEU A 274 -12.85 -17.84 18.59
CA LEU A 274 -11.78 -16.89 18.90
C LEU A 274 -11.38 -16.96 20.39
N GLU A 275 -10.29 -17.64 20.68
CA GLU A 275 -9.75 -17.80 22.04
C GLU A 275 -8.67 -16.73 22.36
N LEU A 276 -9.06 -15.45 22.39
CA LEU A 276 -8.19 -14.33 22.77
C LEU A 276 -8.87 -13.46 23.83
N GLU A 277 -8.09 -12.93 24.77
CA GLU A 277 -8.61 -12.06 25.83
C GLU A 277 -9.06 -10.70 25.25
N PRO A 278 -10.27 -10.22 25.55
CA PRO A 278 -10.71 -8.88 25.18
C PRO A 278 -9.81 -7.78 25.76
N LEU A 279 -9.64 -6.70 25.02
CA LEU A 279 -8.98 -5.49 25.50
C LEU A 279 -10.00 -4.51 26.07
N ASP A 280 -9.71 -4.01 27.27
CA ASP A 280 -10.52 -2.98 27.91
C ASP A 280 -10.27 -1.61 27.27
N PHE A 281 -11.34 -0.86 27.03
CA PHE A 281 -11.24 0.55 26.66
C PHE A 281 -10.89 1.41 27.87
N GLN A 282 -10.00 2.38 27.66
CA GLN A 282 -9.73 3.47 28.58
C GLN A 282 -10.22 4.78 27.98
N ALA A 283 -11.12 5.46 28.69
CA ALA A 283 -11.84 6.62 28.18
C ALA A 283 -10.93 7.83 27.87
N GLU A 284 -9.93 8.11 28.72
CA GLU A 284 -9.20 9.38 28.64
C GLU A 284 -7.69 9.18 28.49
N ALA A 285 -7.13 9.79 27.45
CA ALA A 285 -5.71 10.00 27.22
C ALA A 285 -5.38 11.50 27.32
N GLN A 286 -4.28 11.85 27.96
CA GLN A 286 -3.82 13.23 28.10
C GLN A 286 -2.72 13.56 27.09
N GLN A 287 -2.61 14.84 26.72
CA GLN A 287 -1.49 15.30 25.92
C GLN A 287 -0.15 14.92 26.58
N GLY A 288 0.71 14.25 25.82
CA GLY A 288 2.00 13.77 26.29
C GLY A 288 2.03 12.33 26.77
N ASP A 289 0.87 11.68 26.93
CA ASP A 289 0.81 10.28 27.33
C ASP A 289 1.45 9.35 26.29
N ASP A 290 2.14 8.34 26.80
CA ASP A 290 2.75 7.28 25.98
C ASP A 290 1.68 6.30 25.52
N ALA A 291 1.79 5.92 24.25
CA ALA A 291 0.88 4.98 23.62
C ALA A 291 1.62 4.10 22.62
N VAL A 292 0.93 3.11 22.07
CA VAL A 292 1.48 2.20 21.06
C VAL A 292 0.46 1.96 19.96
N VAL A 293 0.87 2.18 18.72
CA VAL A 293 0.11 1.75 17.54
C VAL A 293 0.48 0.29 17.27
N ALA A 294 -0.49 -0.62 17.45
CA ALA A 294 -0.30 -2.04 17.22
C ALA A 294 -1.09 -2.50 15.98
N GLY A 295 -0.43 -3.21 15.05
CA GLY A 295 -1.10 -3.69 13.84
C GLY A 295 -0.24 -4.43 12.83
N PHE A 296 -0.76 -4.54 11.60
CA PHE A 296 -0.20 -5.37 10.52
C PHE A 296 0.03 -4.56 9.23
N PRO A 297 1.03 -3.67 9.18
CA PRO A 297 1.21 -2.77 8.05
C PRO A 297 1.63 -3.52 6.78
N ARG A 298 1.01 -3.15 5.65
CA ARG A 298 1.33 -3.63 4.29
C ARG A 298 1.38 -5.16 4.17
N ASN A 299 0.41 -5.84 4.75
CA ASN A 299 0.34 -7.30 4.78
C ASN A 299 1.51 -8.02 5.45
N ASN A 300 2.39 -7.33 6.20
CA ASN A 300 3.53 -7.96 6.84
C ASN A 300 3.13 -8.62 8.18
N GLY A 301 4.15 -9.04 8.93
CA GLY A 301 3.97 -9.48 10.32
C GLY A 301 3.54 -8.34 11.23
N PHE A 302 3.14 -8.71 12.45
CA PHE A 302 2.76 -7.77 13.50
C PHE A 302 3.87 -6.75 13.78
N THR A 303 3.48 -5.48 13.95
CA THR A 303 4.33 -4.38 14.40
C THR A 303 3.69 -3.64 15.56
N ALA A 304 4.52 -3.20 16.51
CA ALA A 304 4.16 -2.26 17.54
C ALA A 304 5.08 -1.04 17.41
N VAL A 305 4.48 0.15 17.28
CA VAL A 305 5.21 1.41 17.07
C VAL A 305 4.92 2.34 18.24
N PRO A 306 5.94 2.91 18.89
CA PRO A 306 5.73 3.90 19.95
C PRO A 306 4.97 5.12 19.43
N ALA A 307 4.04 5.60 20.23
CA ALA A 307 3.20 6.76 19.95
C ALA A 307 3.16 7.70 21.15
N ARG A 308 2.80 8.96 20.90
CA ARG A 308 2.50 9.93 21.96
C ARG A 308 1.29 10.76 21.62
N ILE A 309 0.39 10.97 22.57
CA ILE A 309 -0.80 11.81 22.37
C ILE A 309 -0.37 13.27 22.18
N ARG A 310 -0.79 13.90 21.08
CA ARG A 310 -0.57 15.32 20.81
C ARG A 310 -1.72 16.16 21.32
N ALA A 311 -2.94 15.82 20.91
CA ALA A 311 -4.13 16.59 21.23
C ALA A 311 -5.37 15.72 21.07
N GLU A 312 -6.39 16.03 21.87
CA GLU A 312 -7.75 15.59 21.63
C GLU A 312 -8.49 16.72 20.92
N GLN A 313 -9.23 16.40 19.86
CA GLN A 313 -9.97 17.40 19.10
C GLN A 313 -11.22 16.80 18.44
N THR A 314 -12.23 17.64 18.25
CA THR A 314 -13.37 17.30 17.40
C THR A 314 -13.04 17.63 15.94
N ALA A 315 -12.87 16.58 15.16
CA ALA A 315 -12.62 16.62 13.73
C ALA A 315 -13.91 16.69 12.92
N GLN A 316 -13.98 17.61 11.95
CA GLN A 316 -15.08 17.67 10.98
C GLN A 316 -14.57 17.35 9.58
N GLY A 317 -15.25 16.43 8.91
CA GLY A 317 -14.92 16.03 7.54
C GLY A 317 -15.98 15.09 6.97
N PRO A 318 -15.87 14.73 5.69
CA PRO A 318 -16.76 13.74 5.11
C PRO A 318 -16.66 12.38 5.80
N ASP A 319 -17.76 11.63 5.77
CA ASP A 319 -17.77 10.20 6.02
C ASP A 319 -16.97 9.47 4.95
N PHE A 320 -16.64 8.20 5.19
CA PHE A 320 -15.79 7.39 4.29
C PHE A 320 -16.27 7.39 2.81
N TYR A 321 -17.58 7.37 2.58
CA TYR A 321 -18.18 7.41 1.25
C TYR A 321 -18.32 8.81 0.64
N HIS A 322 -17.85 9.86 1.32
CA HIS A 322 -18.03 11.26 0.93
C HIS A 322 -19.50 11.66 0.68
N SER A 323 -20.42 10.98 1.37
CA SER A 323 -21.87 11.16 1.23
C SER A 323 -22.42 12.26 2.13
N GLN A 324 -21.77 12.51 3.27
CA GLN A 324 -22.17 13.53 4.24
C GLN A 324 -20.99 14.02 5.08
N GLN A 325 -21.14 15.19 5.71
CA GLN A 325 -20.21 15.69 6.73
C GLN A 325 -20.53 15.04 8.08
N VAL A 326 -19.48 14.63 8.78
CA VAL A 326 -19.55 14.06 10.13
C VAL A 326 -18.57 14.75 11.07
N SER A 327 -18.84 14.63 12.36
CA SER A 327 -18.03 15.18 13.44
C SER A 327 -17.60 14.00 14.30
N ARG A 328 -16.29 13.89 14.58
CA ARG A 328 -15.72 12.78 15.34
C ARG A 328 -14.73 13.29 16.36
N GLU A 329 -14.75 12.74 17.56
CA GLU A 329 -13.74 12.97 18.58
C GLU A 329 -12.53 12.09 18.27
N ILE A 330 -11.37 12.74 18.13
CA ILE A 330 -10.14 12.06 17.75
C ILE A 330 -8.95 12.50 18.60
N TYR A 331 -8.03 11.57 18.80
CA TYR A 331 -6.65 11.89 19.17
C TYR A 331 -5.82 12.12 17.92
N GLN A 332 -5.10 13.24 17.91
CA GLN A 332 -3.90 13.39 17.09
C GLN A 332 -2.72 12.79 17.87
N ILE A 333 -1.93 11.95 17.22
CA ILE A 333 -0.78 11.30 17.83
C ILE A 333 0.50 11.59 17.05
N ARG A 334 1.63 11.54 17.76
CA ARG A 334 2.96 11.46 17.16
C ARG A 334 3.35 10.00 17.00
N ALA A 335 3.29 9.44 15.80
CA ALA A 335 3.66 8.05 15.51
C ALA A 335 3.86 7.83 14.00
N GLU A 336 4.64 6.81 13.63
CA GLU A 336 4.74 6.37 12.23
C GLU A 336 3.57 5.42 11.89
N VAL A 337 2.42 5.98 11.49
CA VAL A 337 1.25 5.22 11.05
C VAL A 337 1.36 4.86 9.56
N ARG A 338 1.17 3.59 9.22
CA ARG A 338 1.33 3.05 7.86
C ARG A 338 0.07 2.32 7.38
N PRO A 339 -0.11 2.14 6.05
CA PRO A 339 -1.21 1.33 5.51
C PRO A 339 -1.23 -0.05 6.14
N GLY A 340 -2.40 -0.51 6.58
CA GLY A 340 -2.61 -1.75 7.32
C GLY A 340 -2.68 -1.60 8.83
N ASN A 341 -2.27 -0.46 9.42
CA ASN A 341 -2.52 -0.17 10.84
C ASN A 341 -3.98 0.20 11.12
N SER A 342 -4.74 0.64 10.10
CA SER A 342 -6.15 1.01 10.24
C SER A 342 -6.98 -0.11 10.87
N GLY A 343 -7.84 0.27 11.80
CA GLY A 343 -8.68 -0.61 12.61
C GLY A 343 -7.97 -1.20 13.82
N GLY A 344 -6.64 -1.00 13.94
CA GLY A 344 -5.86 -1.42 15.09
C GLY A 344 -6.04 -0.51 16.31
N PRO A 345 -5.76 -1.03 17.51
CA PRO A 345 -5.88 -0.25 18.73
C PRO A 345 -4.69 0.71 18.89
N LEU A 346 -4.98 1.88 19.46
CA LEU A 346 -3.98 2.69 20.15
C LEU A 346 -3.93 2.22 21.60
N LEU A 347 -2.89 1.48 21.96
CA LEU A 347 -2.73 0.91 23.30
C LEU A 347 -2.09 1.92 24.25
N ALA A 348 -2.61 2.02 25.47
CA ALA A 348 -1.95 2.68 26.58
C ALA A 348 -0.80 1.83 27.13
N ALA A 349 0.05 2.42 27.98
CA ALA A 349 1.19 1.73 28.57
C ALA A 349 0.79 0.51 29.45
N ASP A 350 -0.45 0.50 29.98
CA ASP A 350 -1.02 -0.57 30.78
C ASP A 350 -1.76 -1.64 29.95
N GLY A 351 -1.77 -1.52 28.62
CA GLY A 351 -2.40 -2.47 27.70
C GLY A 351 -3.87 -2.19 27.38
N SER A 352 -4.49 -1.18 28.01
CA SER A 352 -5.84 -0.73 27.66
C SER A 352 -5.88 0.01 26.32
N VAL A 353 -7.06 0.25 25.77
CA VAL A 353 -7.27 0.88 24.45
C VAL A 353 -7.74 2.32 24.60
N TYR A 354 -6.91 3.28 24.16
CA TYR A 354 -7.30 4.69 24.04
C TYR A 354 -8.22 4.96 22.85
N GLY A 355 -8.19 4.10 21.83
CA GLY A 355 -9.01 4.31 20.64
C GLY A 355 -8.62 3.45 19.45
N VAL A 356 -9.20 3.75 18.29
CA VAL A 356 -9.03 3.00 17.03
C VAL A 356 -8.28 3.83 16.01
N VAL A 357 -7.13 3.36 15.55
CA VAL A 357 -6.33 4.01 14.52
C VAL A 357 -7.08 3.99 13.19
N PHE A 358 -7.32 5.15 12.57
CA PHE A 358 -8.13 5.21 11.34
C PHE A 358 -7.45 5.97 10.19
N ALA A 359 -6.53 6.91 10.46
CA ALA A 359 -5.88 7.69 9.42
C ALA A 359 -4.46 8.14 9.78
N ALA A 360 -3.70 8.53 8.77
CA ALA A 360 -2.39 9.20 8.89
C ALA A 360 -2.43 10.54 8.14
N ALA A 361 -1.64 11.52 8.61
CA ALA A 361 -1.50 12.79 7.90
C ALA A 361 -0.75 12.58 6.57
N THR A 362 -1.19 13.24 5.50
CA THR A 362 -0.59 13.14 4.17
C THR A 362 0.59 14.08 3.95
N ASN A 363 0.74 15.08 4.82
CA ASN A 363 1.72 16.15 4.76
C ASN A 363 2.72 16.14 5.93
N GLU A 364 2.59 15.18 6.86
CA GLU A 364 3.40 15.08 8.07
C GLU A 364 3.70 13.61 8.40
N ASP A 365 4.97 13.20 8.25
CA ASP A 365 5.38 11.80 8.31
C ASP A 365 5.23 11.11 9.69
N GLU A 366 5.01 11.88 10.77
CA GLU A 366 4.87 11.37 12.14
C GLU A 366 3.52 11.75 12.78
N THR A 367 2.48 12.03 12.01
CA THR A 367 1.17 12.39 12.55
C THR A 367 0.12 11.35 12.19
N GLY A 368 -0.47 10.73 13.21
CA GLY A 368 -1.58 9.78 13.10
C GLY A 368 -2.87 10.31 13.71
N TYR A 369 -4.00 9.71 13.32
CA TYR A 369 -5.32 10.03 13.88
C TYR A 369 -6.02 8.76 14.37
N VAL A 370 -6.63 8.88 15.54
CA VAL A 370 -7.25 7.78 16.29
C VAL A 370 -8.62 8.23 16.76
N LEU A 371 -9.68 7.46 16.50
CA LEU A 371 -11.01 7.68 17.07
C LEU A 371 -10.94 7.39 18.57
N THR A 372 -11.41 8.28 19.43
CA THR A 372 -11.34 8.08 20.88
C THR A 372 -12.17 6.87 21.31
N ALA A 373 -11.83 6.27 22.45
CA ALA A 373 -12.64 5.21 23.07
C ALA A 373 -14.10 5.66 23.26
N ASP A 374 -14.32 6.92 23.65
CA ASP A 374 -15.64 7.51 23.82
C ASP A 374 -16.41 7.63 22.49
N GLU A 375 -15.73 8.02 21.39
CA GLU A 375 -16.35 8.10 20.05
C GLU A 375 -16.87 6.73 19.58
N VAL A 376 -16.13 5.65 19.88
CA VAL A 376 -16.49 4.30 19.43
C VAL A 376 -17.33 3.51 20.45
N ALA A 377 -17.59 4.07 21.63
CA ALA A 377 -18.28 3.36 22.72
C ALA A 377 -19.68 2.86 22.31
N SER A 378 -20.45 3.69 21.61
CA SER A 378 -21.78 3.28 21.14
C SER A 378 -21.72 2.16 20.10
N ASN A 379 -20.67 2.14 19.25
CA ASN A 379 -20.46 1.04 18.31
C ASN A 379 -20.01 -0.23 19.04
N ALA A 380 -19.18 -0.12 20.07
CA ALA A 380 -18.76 -1.25 20.90
C ALA A 380 -19.96 -1.93 21.58
N GLU A 381 -20.82 -1.14 22.25
CA GLU A 381 -22.03 -1.65 22.92
C GLU A 381 -23.01 -2.31 21.95
N GLN A 382 -23.28 -1.68 20.81
CA GLN A 382 -24.18 -2.24 19.80
C GLN A 382 -23.60 -3.49 19.14
N GLY A 383 -22.29 -3.49 18.88
CA GLY A 383 -21.59 -4.61 18.26
C GLY A 383 -21.52 -5.84 19.17
N ALA A 384 -21.30 -5.65 20.46
CA ALA A 384 -21.25 -6.75 21.45
C ALA A 384 -22.59 -7.49 21.57
N ALA A 385 -23.70 -6.83 21.25
CA ALA A 385 -25.03 -7.42 21.24
C ALA A 385 -25.47 -7.93 19.84
N ALA A 386 -24.67 -7.70 18.79
CA ALA A 386 -25.04 -8.00 17.42
C ALA A 386 -24.54 -9.39 16.99
N SER A 387 -25.39 -10.16 16.33
CA SER A 387 -25.03 -11.51 15.85
C SER A 387 -25.49 -11.79 14.41
N GLY A 388 -26.16 -10.83 13.77
CA GLY A 388 -26.69 -10.98 12.42
C GLY A 388 -25.76 -10.33 11.40
N GLU A 389 -25.46 -11.04 10.31
CA GLU A 389 -24.66 -10.48 9.21
C GLU A 389 -25.31 -9.20 8.65
N VAL A 390 -24.50 -8.15 8.51
CA VAL A 390 -24.89 -6.88 7.89
C VAL A 390 -24.09 -6.63 6.61
N SER A 391 -24.68 -5.86 5.69
CA SER A 391 -24.01 -5.49 4.45
C SER A 391 -22.88 -4.50 4.69
N THR A 392 -21.73 -4.77 4.07
CA THR A 392 -20.56 -3.88 3.98
C THR A 392 -20.67 -2.82 2.88
N ARG A 393 -21.88 -2.67 2.30
CA ARG A 393 -22.25 -1.73 1.23
C ARG A 393 -21.37 -1.86 -0.03
N GLU A 394 -21.39 -0.82 -0.87
CA GLU A 394 -20.63 -0.73 -2.11
C GLU A 394 -19.18 -0.29 -1.84
N CYS A 395 -18.38 -0.28 -2.91
CA CYS A 395 -17.03 0.25 -2.89
C CYS A 395 -17.01 1.75 -2.59
N ASP A 396 -15.90 2.18 -2.00
CA ASP A 396 -15.47 3.56 -1.79
C ASP A 396 -15.30 4.36 -3.09
#